data_AF-A0A417AQI7-F1
#
_entry.id   AF-A0A417AQI7-F1
#
_cell.length_a   1.000
_cell.length_b   1.000
_cell.length_c   1.000
_cell.angle_alpha   90.00
_cell.angle_beta   90.00
_cell.angle_gamma   90.00
#
_symmetry.space_group_name_H-M   'P 1'
#
loop_
_entity.id
_entity.type
_entity.pdbx_description
1 polymer ?
#
loop_
_entity_poly.entity_id
_entity_poly.type
_entity_poly.pdbx_seq_one_letter_code
_entity_poly.pdbx_strand_id
1 'polypeptide(L)'
;MMKKEEVTITFYAAECGEFHDFGEYTKCKTLEEAYKKYQKYCRTSANMCPAIEFSIHDPDSFYSDLEYPLPLSAKDRELLELVPYYNEHPLVNEAIRKVEQLQKQQEKKKHRDTAR
;
A
#
# COMPACT_ATOMS: atom_id res chain seq x y z
N MET A 1 -31.41 -16.81 2.12
CA MET A 1 -30.08 -16.41 2.62
C MET A 1 -29.47 -15.44 1.62
N MET A 2 -29.22 -14.20 2.02
CA MET A 2 -28.43 -13.26 1.20
C MET A 2 -27.00 -13.81 1.11
N LYS A 3 -26.36 -13.75 -0.07
CA LYS A 3 -24.95 -14.07 -0.20
C LYS A 3 -24.18 -13.02 0.59
N LYS A 4 -23.36 -13.45 1.55
CA LYS A 4 -22.39 -12.56 2.18
C LYS A 4 -21.40 -12.17 1.09
N GLU A 5 -21.31 -10.88 0.76
CA GLU A 5 -20.34 -10.41 -0.22
C GLU A 5 -18.93 -10.69 0.32
N GLU A 6 -18.01 -11.03 -0.59
CA GLU A 6 -16.64 -11.34 -0.21
C GLU A 6 -15.90 -10.04 0.12
N VAL A 7 -15.23 -10.00 1.28
CA VAL A 7 -14.40 -8.86 1.67
C VAL A 7 -13.19 -8.80 0.75
N THR A 8 -12.95 -7.65 0.13
CA THR A 8 -11.83 -7.46 -0.81
C THR A 8 -10.96 -6.26 -0.44
N ILE A 9 -9.79 -6.15 -1.07
CA ILE A 9 -8.84 -5.05 -0.91
C ILE A 9 -8.46 -4.47 -2.27
N THR A 10 -8.51 -3.16 -2.39
CA THR A 10 -7.97 -2.41 -3.54
C THR A 10 -6.70 -1.66 -3.11
N PHE A 11 -5.74 -1.52 -4.02
CA PHE A 11 -4.55 -0.71 -3.83
C PHE A 11 -4.51 0.49 -4.77
N TYR A 12 -3.90 1.58 -4.33
CA TYR A 12 -3.64 2.76 -5.13
C TYR A 12 -2.17 3.16 -5.03
N ALA A 13 -1.61 3.66 -6.12
CA ALA A 13 -0.30 4.29 -6.10
C ALA A 13 -0.50 5.80 -6.21
N ALA A 14 -0.02 6.53 -5.21
CA ALA A 14 -0.10 7.97 -5.12
C ALA A 14 1.29 8.57 -5.34
N GLU A 15 1.42 9.46 -6.32
CA GLU A 15 2.63 10.26 -6.49
C GLU A 15 2.79 11.27 -5.35
N CYS A 16 1.67 11.80 -4.84
CA CYS A 16 1.58 12.54 -3.59
C CYS A 16 0.63 11.83 -2.63
N GLY A 17 1.16 11.27 -1.53
CA GLY A 17 0.38 10.52 -0.55
C GLY A 17 -0.49 11.38 0.37
N GLU A 18 -0.30 12.70 0.38
CA GLU A 18 -1.12 13.61 1.21
C GLU A 18 -2.26 14.25 0.41
N PHE A 19 -2.01 14.60 -0.86
CA PHE A 19 -2.98 15.28 -1.71
C PHE A 19 -3.05 14.61 -3.09
N HIS A 20 -4.09 13.79 -3.31
CA HIS A 20 -4.24 13.03 -4.55
C HIS A 20 -4.40 13.90 -5.81
N ASP A 21 -4.81 15.17 -5.67
CA ASP A 21 -4.88 16.14 -6.77
C ASP A 21 -3.50 16.68 -7.19
N PHE A 22 -2.45 16.46 -6.38
CA PHE A 22 -1.10 16.94 -6.60
C PHE A 22 -0.17 15.86 -7.20
N GLY A 23 -0.66 15.10 -8.17
CA GLY A 23 0.16 14.13 -8.91
C GLY A 23 -0.66 12.99 -9.53
N GLU A 24 0.03 11.98 -10.04
CA GLU A 24 -0.61 10.75 -10.53
C GLU A 24 -1.17 9.92 -9.36
N TYR A 25 -2.49 9.76 -9.32
CA TYR A 25 -3.19 8.86 -8.38
C TYR A 25 -3.90 7.74 -9.14
N THR A 26 -3.48 6.49 -8.93
CA THR A 26 -3.93 5.37 -9.78
C THR A 26 -4.35 4.14 -9.00
N LYS A 27 -5.60 3.72 -9.22
CA LYS A 27 -6.11 2.40 -8.81
C LYS A 27 -5.34 1.28 -9.51
N CYS A 28 -4.83 0.33 -8.72
CA CYS A 28 -4.00 -0.77 -9.18
C CYS A 28 -4.72 -2.11 -9.00
N LYS A 29 -4.52 -3.05 -9.92
CA LYS A 29 -5.15 -4.38 -9.85
C LYS A 29 -4.48 -5.30 -8.83
N THR A 30 -3.20 -5.04 -8.54
CA THR A 30 -2.37 -5.84 -7.64
C THR A 30 -1.44 -4.94 -6.85
N LEU A 31 -0.98 -5.43 -5.70
CA LEU A 31 0.03 -4.74 -4.88
C LEU A 31 1.36 -4.56 -5.64
N GLU A 32 1.76 -5.53 -6.46
CA GLU A 32 2.98 -5.45 -7.27
C GLU A 32 2.92 -4.30 -8.29
N GLU A 33 1.75 -4.09 -8.89
CA GLU A 33 1.52 -2.96 -9.80
C GLU A 33 1.63 -1.63 -9.05
N ALA A 34 0.98 -1.51 -7.88
CA ALA A 34 1.06 -0.32 -7.04
C ALA A 34 2.52 -0.05 -6.62
N TYR A 35 3.24 -1.08 -6.17
CA TYR A 35 4.63 -0.99 -5.76
C TYR A 35 5.56 -0.57 -6.90
N LYS A 36 5.34 -1.07 -8.12
CA LYS A 36 6.12 -0.65 -9.30
C LYS A 36 5.92 0.85 -9.61
N LYS A 37 4.69 1.37 -9.49
CA LYS A 37 4.41 2.81 -9.67
C LYS A 37 5.02 3.63 -8.53
N TYR A 38 4.83 3.21 -7.28
CA TYR A 38 5.49 3.81 -6.12
C TYR A 38 7.01 3.93 -6.32
N GLN A 39 7.68 2.88 -6.77
CA GLN A 39 9.12 2.91 -7.08
C GLN A 39 9.50 3.91 -8.20
N LYS A 40 8.62 4.12 -9.19
CA LYS A 40 8.80 5.16 -10.21
C LYS A 40 8.75 6.53 -9.54
N TYR A 41 7.72 6.81 -8.74
CA TYR A 41 7.55 8.08 -8.05
C TYR A 41 8.67 8.37 -7.05
N CYS A 42 9.17 7.36 -6.33
CA CYS A 42 10.35 7.53 -5.46
C CYS A 42 11.60 7.97 -6.23
N ARG A 43 11.70 7.71 -7.54
CA ARG A 43 12.83 8.14 -8.37
C ARG A 43 12.59 9.50 -9.03
N THR A 44 11.36 9.79 -9.43
CA THR A 44 11.03 10.99 -10.24
C THR A 44 10.53 12.16 -9.38
N SER A 45 9.95 11.86 -8.22
CA SER A 45 9.03 12.74 -7.50
C SER A 45 9.16 12.57 -5.98
N ALA A 46 10.35 12.20 -5.47
CA ALA A 46 10.56 11.84 -4.07
C ALA A 46 10.07 12.90 -3.06
N ASN A 47 10.15 14.18 -3.41
CA ASN A 47 9.72 15.30 -2.57
C ASN A 47 8.19 15.42 -2.44
N MET A 48 7.43 14.70 -3.26
CA MET A 48 5.96 14.68 -3.20
C MET A 48 5.44 13.70 -2.15
N CYS A 49 6.32 13.01 -1.42
CA CYS A 49 5.98 11.94 -0.48
C CYS A 49 5.12 10.85 -1.14
N PRO A 50 5.65 10.08 -2.11
CA PRO A 50 4.90 9.00 -2.75
C PRO A 50 4.43 7.97 -1.73
N ALA A 51 3.26 7.38 -1.98
CA ALA A 51 2.65 6.39 -1.09
C ALA A 51 1.94 5.28 -1.87
N ILE A 52 1.62 4.20 -1.15
CA ILE A 52 0.69 3.17 -1.59
C ILE A 52 -0.47 3.21 -0.60
N GLU A 53 -1.67 3.48 -1.10
CA GLU A 53 -2.89 3.44 -0.30
C GLU A 53 -3.58 2.09 -0.48
N PHE A 54 -4.38 1.68 0.49
CA PHE A 54 -5.30 0.56 0.37
C PHE A 54 -6.71 0.95 0.81
N SER A 55 -7.70 0.23 0.29
CA SER A 55 -9.09 0.33 0.75
C SER A 55 -9.69 -1.06 0.90
N ILE A 56 -10.36 -1.31 2.03
CA ILE A 56 -11.09 -2.54 2.28
C ILE A 56 -12.54 -2.35 1.82
N HIS A 57 -13.07 -3.31 1.08
CA HIS A 57 -14.48 -3.36 0.70
C HIS A 57 -15.16 -4.43 1.54
N ASP A 58 -15.77 -4.01 2.64
CA ASP A 58 -16.49 -4.86 3.60
C ASP A 58 -17.84 -4.21 3.91
N PRO A 59 -18.95 -4.71 3.36
CA PRO A 59 -20.26 -4.08 3.52
C PRO A 59 -20.74 -4.01 4.98
N ASP A 60 -20.13 -4.79 5.88
CA ASP A 60 -20.46 -4.80 7.30
C ASP A 60 -19.58 -3.83 8.14
N SER A 61 -18.65 -3.09 7.52
CA SER A 61 -17.67 -2.24 8.20
C SER A 61 -17.84 -0.75 7.93
N PHE A 62 -17.66 0.08 8.96
CA PHE A 62 -17.57 1.55 8.83
C PHE A 62 -16.34 1.99 8.01
N TYR A 63 -15.29 1.16 7.97
CA TYR A 63 -14.08 1.45 7.23
C TYR A 63 -14.17 1.04 5.75
N SER A 64 -15.33 0.54 5.29
CA SER A 64 -15.51 0.18 3.88
C SER A 64 -15.28 1.39 2.99
N ASP A 65 -14.53 1.17 1.92
CA ASP A 65 -14.25 2.17 0.87
C ASP A 65 -13.46 3.40 1.35
N LEU A 66 -13.03 3.42 2.63
CA LEU A 66 -12.06 4.38 3.12
C LEU A 66 -10.67 3.98 2.65
N GLU A 67 -9.84 4.98 2.35
CA GLU A 67 -8.45 4.81 1.95
C GLU A 67 -7.54 5.03 3.17
N TYR A 68 -6.49 4.24 3.26
CA TYR A 68 -5.49 4.35 4.32
C TYR A 68 -4.10 3.96 3.79
N PRO A 69 -3.02 4.61 4.27
CA PRO A 69 -1.68 4.33 3.77
C PRO A 69 -1.22 2.93 4.18
N LEU A 70 -0.73 2.17 3.20
CA LEU A 70 -0.05 0.91 3.45
C LEU A 70 1.31 1.20 4.11
N PRO A 71 1.64 0.56 5.24
CA PRO A 71 2.94 0.74 5.87
C PRO A 71 4.11 0.34 4.96
N LEU A 72 5.01 1.28 4.70
CA LEU A 72 6.23 1.05 3.92
C LEU A 72 7.50 1.12 4.79
N SER A 73 7.36 1.53 6.04
CA SER A 73 8.42 1.59 7.04
C SER A 73 7.90 1.18 8.43
N ALA A 74 8.82 0.95 9.37
CA ALA A 74 8.45 0.65 10.76
C ALA A 74 7.64 1.78 11.41
N LYS A 75 7.96 3.05 11.08
CA LYS A 75 7.22 4.22 11.57
C LYS A 75 5.78 4.25 11.05
N ASP A 76 5.57 3.88 9.79
CA ASP A 76 4.22 3.81 9.21
C ASP A 76 3.40 2.68 9.85
N ARG A 77 4.09 1.59 10.25
CA ARG A 77 3.45 0.46 10.95
C ARG A 77 2.94 0.88 12.34
N GLU A 78 3.69 1.69 13.07
CA GLU A 78 3.26 2.24 14.37
C GLU A 78 1.95 3.06 14.24
N LEU A 79 1.77 3.81 13.15
CA LEU A 79 0.54 4.56 12.90
C LEU A 79 -0.66 3.63 12.60
N LEU A 80 -0.45 2.59 11.79
CA LEU A 80 -1.49 1.60 11.49
C LEU A 80 -1.95 0.86 12.76
N GLU A 81 -1.03 0.57 13.69
CA GLU A 81 -1.33 -0.12 14.95
C GLU A 81 -2.31 0.65 15.85
N LEU A 82 -2.45 1.96 15.65
CA LEU A 82 -3.44 2.80 16.34
C LEU A 82 -4.86 2.62 15.81
N VAL A 83 -5.05 1.90 14.69
CA VAL A 83 -6.35 1.62 14.08
C VAL A 83 -6.60 0.11 14.14
N PRO A 84 -7.25 -0.41 15.21
CA PRO A 84 -7.38 -1.86 15.45
C PRO A 84 -7.98 -2.62 14.27
N TYR A 85 -8.97 -2.03 13.60
CA TYR A 85 -9.61 -2.63 12.43
C TYR A 85 -8.58 -2.99 11.35
N TYR A 86 -7.71 -2.06 10.94
CA TYR A 86 -6.69 -2.34 9.93
C TYR A 86 -5.54 -3.18 10.46
N ASN A 87 -5.12 -2.96 11.71
CA ASN A 87 -4.02 -3.69 12.33
C ASN A 87 -4.30 -5.20 12.41
N GLU A 88 -5.54 -5.58 12.69
CA GLU A 88 -5.96 -6.97 12.83
C GLU A 88 -6.49 -7.57 11.52
N HIS A 89 -6.72 -6.75 10.48
CA HIS A 89 -7.34 -7.21 9.24
C HIS A 89 -6.45 -8.19 8.46
N PRO A 90 -6.95 -9.38 8.08
CA PRO A 90 -6.15 -10.41 7.42
C PRO A 90 -5.58 -9.94 6.07
N LEU A 91 -6.40 -9.26 5.25
CA LEU A 91 -5.94 -8.75 3.94
C LEU A 91 -4.88 -7.65 4.08
N VAL A 92 -4.96 -6.80 5.12
CA VAL A 92 -3.98 -5.74 5.36
C VAL A 92 -2.66 -6.35 5.80
N ASN A 93 -2.71 -7.32 6.73
CA ASN A 93 -1.53 -8.02 7.19
C ASN A 93 -0.86 -8.85 6.08
N GLU A 94 -1.63 -9.44 5.16
CA GLU A 94 -1.09 -10.08 3.96
C GLU A 94 -0.40 -9.06 3.05
N ALA A 95 -1.03 -7.91 2.79
CA ALA A 95 -0.46 -6.85 1.98
C ALA A 95 0.87 -6.32 2.57
N ILE A 96 0.94 -6.15 3.89
CA ILE A 96 2.15 -5.71 4.60
C ILE A 96 3.28 -6.74 4.43
N ARG A 97 3.00 -8.02 4.70
CA ARG A 97 3.99 -9.10 4.49
C ARG A 97 4.51 -9.12 3.06
N LYS A 98 3.61 -8.90 2.09
CA LYS A 98 3.95 -8.92 0.67
C LYS A 98 4.78 -7.70 0.25
N VAL A 99 4.48 -6.50 0.73
CA VAL A 99 5.29 -5.31 0.42
C VAL A 99 6.68 -5.39 1.05
N GLU A 100 6.80 -5.91 2.28
CA GLU A 100 8.09 -6.18 2.92
C GLU A 100 8.94 -7.16 2.11
N GLN A 101 8.32 -8.21 1.54
CA GLN A 101 9.03 -9.15 0.66
C GLN A 101 9.50 -8.46 -0.62
N LEU A 102 8.68 -7.60 -1.22
CA LEU A 102 9.06 -6.83 -2.41
C LEU A 102 10.24 -5.88 -2.13
N GLN A 103 10.23 -5.20 -0.98
CA GLN A 103 11.33 -4.35 -0.53
C GLN A 103 12.63 -5.14 -0.35
N LYS A 104 12.58 -6.27 0.35
CA LYS A 104 13.75 -7.16 0.53
C LYS A 104 14.31 -7.68 -0.81
N GLN A 105 13.44 -8.00 -1.77
CA GLN A 105 13.88 -8.41 -3.10
C GLN A 105 14.55 -7.26 -3.87
N GLN A 106 14.07 -6.03 -3.71
CA GLN A 106 14.66 -4.86 -4.34
C GLN A 106 16.06 -4.57 -3.77
N GLU A 107 16.23 -4.62 -2.46
CA GLU A 107 17.52 -4.40 -1.79
C GLU A 107 18.59 -5.39 -2.26
N LYS A 108 18.23 -6.68 -2.35
CA LYS A 108 19.12 -7.73 -2.86
C LYS A 108 19.56 -7.47 -4.30
N LYS A 109 18.63 -7.00 -5.16
CA LYS A 109 18.96 -6.63 -6.56
C LYS A 109 19.94 -5.47 -6.60
N LYS A 110 19.66 -4.38 -5.86
CA LYS A 110 20.57 -3.23 -5.78
C LYS A 110 21.97 -3.64 -5.34
N HIS A 111 22.11 -4.40 -4.25
CA HIS A 111 23.42 -4.86 -3.76
C HIS A 111 24.18 -5.69 -4.79
N ARG A 112 23.50 -6.54 -5.57
CA ARG A 112 24.14 -7.33 -6.63
C ARG A 112 24.66 -6.44 -7.76
N ASP A 113 23.93 -5.40 -8.12
CA ASP A 113 24.29 -4.49 -9.20
C ASP A 113 25.46 -3.56 -8.82
N THR A 114 25.58 -3.16 -7.55
CA THR A 114 26.72 -2.33 -7.07
C THR A 114 28.00 -3.12 -6.81
N ALA A 115 27.91 -4.44 -6.67
CA ALA A 115 29.07 -5.32 -6.41
C ALA A 115 29.76 -5.82 -7.70
N ARG A 116 29.33 -5.34 -8.87
CA ARG A 116 29.86 -5.69 -10.20
C ARG A 116 30.58 -4.49 -10.82
#